data_AF-A0A089PA21-F1
#
_entry.id   AF-A0A089PA21-F1
#
_cell.length_a   1.000
_cell.length_b   1.000
_cell.length_c   1.000
_cell.angle_alpha   90.00
_cell.angle_beta   90.00
_cell.angle_gamma   90.00
#
_symmetry.space_group_name_H-M   'P 1'
#
loop_
_entity.id
_entity.type
_entity.pdbx_description
1 polymer ?
#
loop_
_entity_poly.entity_id
_entity_poly.type
_entity_poly.pdbx_seq_one_letter_code
_entity_poly.pdbx_strand_id
1 'polypeptide(L)' 'MNKRNSPQRKTTLKWNSNGELSEIDMLRILEKISTDNLNQCELTCDPDQS' A
#
# COMPACT_ATOMS: atom_id res chain seq x y z
N MET A 1 -25.24 8.05 8.26
CA MET A 1 -24.79 7.02 9.21
C MET A 1 -23.66 6.24 8.55
N ASN A 2 -22.49 6.18 9.22
CA ASN A 2 -21.37 5.25 9.02
C ASN A 2 -20.61 5.33 7.68
N LYS A 3 -19.64 6.27 7.59
CA LYS A 3 -18.51 6.13 6.66
C LYS A 3 -17.80 4.81 7.02
N ARG A 4 -17.98 3.77 6.21
CA ARG A 4 -17.17 2.55 6.32
C ARG A 4 -15.76 2.96 5.94
N ASN A 5 -14.97 3.37 6.93
CA ASN A 5 -13.54 3.39 6.78
C ASN A 5 -13.15 1.96 6.44
N SER A 6 -12.84 1.69 5.17
CA SER A 6 -12.18 0.45 4.80
C SER A 6 -11.01 0.30 5.78
N PRO A 7 -10.80 -0.89 6.38
CA PRO A 7 -9.71 -1.07 7.32
C PRO A 7 -8.43 -0.68 6.59
N GLN A 8 -7.88 0.49 6.89
CA GLN A 8 -6.57 0.89 6.43
C GLN A 8 -5.64 -0.20 6.96
N ARG A 9 -5.24 -1.13 6.08
CA ARG A 9 -4.16 -2.04 6.37
C ARG A 9 -2.96 -1.12 6.59
N LYS A 10 -2.63 -0.89 7.85
CA LYS A 10 -1.41 -0.17 8.23
C LYS A 10 -0.24 -0.97 7.65
N THR A 11 0.20 -0.61 6.45
CA THR A 11 1.49 -1.02 5.97
C THR A 11 2.48 -0.12 6.70
N THR A 12 3.06 -0.64 7.78
CA THR A 12 4.07 0.11 8.53
C THR A 12 5.37 0.08 7.75
N LEU A 13 5.42 0.82 6.64
CA LEU A 13 6.66 1.11 5.94
C LEU A 13 7.59 1.82 6.92
N LYS A 14 8.77 1.27 7.13
CA LYS A 14 9.77 1.85 8.01
C LYS A 14 10.59 2.85 7.21
N TRP A 15 10.53 4.10 7.63
CA TRP A 15 11.37 5.17 7.13
C TRP A 15 12.55 5.37 8.06
N ASN A 16 13.72 5.60 7.48
CA ASN A 16 14.92 6.01 8.19
C ASN A 16 14.83 7.51 8.52
N SER A 17 15.61 7.98 9.49
CA SER A 17 15.62 9.39 9.90
C SER A 17 16.05 10.36 8.81
N ASN A 18 16.70 9.86 7.74
CA ASN A 18 17.09 10.63 6.57
C ASN A 18 15.94 10.78 5.54
N GLY A 19 14.76 10.20 5.80
CA GLY A 19 13.62 10.23 4.89
C GLY A 19 13.64 9.16 3.81
N GLU A 20 14.63 8.25 3.82
CA GLU A 20 14.66 7.10 2.92
C GLU A 20 13.85 5.93 3.50
N LEU A 21 13.39 5.04 2.63
CA LEU A 21 12.76 3.79 3.04
C LEU A 21 13.82 2.82 3.56
N SER A 22 13.49 2.02 4.56
CA SER A 22 14.37 0.95 5.00
C SER A 22 14.66 -0.03 3.85
N GLU A 23 15.90 -0.51 3.75
CA GLU A 23 16.32 -1.44 2.71
C GLU A 23 15.41 -2.68 2.62
N ILE A 24 15.00 -3.20 3.79
CA ILE A 24 14.09 -4.34 3.89
C ILE A 24 12.74 -4.03 3.24
N ASP A 25 12.15 -2.86 3.52
CA ASP A 25 10.86 -2.50 2.95
C ASP A 25 10.98 -2.14 1.46
N MET A 26 12.13 -1.60 1.02
CA MET A 26 12.41 -1.39 -0.40
C MET A 26 12.44 -2.72 -1.15
N LEU A 27 13.12 -3.74 -0.62
CA LEU A 27 13.17 -5.08 -1.22
C LEU A 27 11.78 -5.73 -1.30
N ARG A 28 10.97 -5.63 -0.24
CA ARG A 28 9.58 -6.13 -0.22
C ARG A 28 8.70 -5.48 -1.27
N ILE A 29 8.90 -4.18 -1.52
CA ILE A 29 8.18 -3.45 -2.57
C ILE A 29 8.61 -3.95 -3.94
N LEU A 30 9.93 -4.08 -4.18
CA LEU A 30 10.45 -4.58 -5.45
C LEU A 30 9.93 -5.99 -5.74
N GLU A 31 9.96 -6.90 -4.77
CA GLU A 31 9.42 -8.26 -4.90
C GLU A 31 7.93 -8.26 -5.29
N LYS A 32 7.12 -7.42 -4.66
CA LYS A 32 5.70 -7.27 -5.01
C LYS A 32 5.48 -6.72 -6.40
N ILE A 33 6.27 -5.73 -6.83
CA ILE A 33 6.15 -5.11 -8.16
C ILE A 33 6.64 -6.07 -9.25
N SER A 34 7.63 -6.91 -8.94
CA SER A 34 8.12 -7.97 -9.84
C SER A 34 7.12 -9.11 -10.03
N THR A 35 5.97 -9.09 -9.36
CA THR A 35 4.92 -10.09 -9.55
C THR A 35 4.06 -9.71 -10.77
N ASP A 36 4.02 -10.56 -11.79
CA ASP A 36 3.34 -10.31 -13.08
C ASP A 36 1.84 -9.99 -12.98
N ASN A 37 1.21 -10.29 -11.85
CA ASN A 37 -0.23 -10.12 -11.63
C ASN A 37 -0.59 -8.87 -10.81
N LEU A 38 0.35 -7.94 -10.59
CA LEU A 38 0.06 -6.67 -9.91
C LEU A 38 -0.66 -5.66 -10.84
N ASN A 39 -1.80 -6.07 -11.39
CA ASN A 39 -2.58 -5.29 -12.37
C ASN A 39 -3.69 -4.43 -11.73
N GLN A 40 -3.92 -4.59 -10.43
CA GLN A 40 -4.98 -3.89 -9.71
C GLN A 40 -4.48 -3.44 -8.34
N CYS A 41 -4.89 -2.24 -7.95
CA CYS A 41 -4.76 -1.79 -6.58
C CYS A 41 -5.82 -2.50 -5.73
N GLU A 42 -5.41 -3.10 -4.61
CA GLU A 42 -6.32 -3.66 -3.61
C GLU A 42 -7.31 -2.58 -3.08
N LEU A 43 -6.86 -1.33 -3.06
CA LEU A 43 -7.71 -0.16 -2.87
C LEU A 43 -8.39 0.19 -4.20
N THR A 44 -9.40 -0.59 -4.58
CA THR A 44 -10.37 -0.12 -5.58
C THR A 44 -11.14 1.03 -4.92
N CYS A 45 -10.99 2.25 -5.44
CA CYS A 45 -11.92 3.32 -5.09
C CYS A 45 -13.29 2.89 -5.60
N ASP A 46 -14.24 2.61 -4.72
CA ASP A 46 -15.64 2.39 -5.11
C ASP A 46 -16.10 3.60 -5.94
N PRO A 47 -16.36 3.46 -7.25
CA PRO A 47 -16.82 4.58 -8.08
C PRO A 47 -18.23 5.03 -7.67
N ASP A 48 -18.97 4.22 -6.91
CA ASP A 48 -20.31 4.50 -6.39
C ASP A 48 -20.32 5.41 -5.13
N GLN A 49 -19.18 6.02 -4.76
CA GLN A 49 -19.07 6.96 -3.62
C GLN A 49 -18.94 8.44 -4.04
N SER A 50 -19.11 8.77 -5.32
CA SER A 50 -19.07 10.15 -5.85
C SER A 50 -20.45 10.76 -6.06
#